data_AF-A0A074JDD4-F1
#
_entry.id   AF-A0A074JDD4-F1
#
_cell.length_a   1.000
_cell.length_b   1.000
_cell.length_c   1.000
_cell.angle_alpha   90.00
_cell.angle_beta   90.00
_cell.angle_gamma   90.00
#
_symmetry.space_group_name_H-M   'P 1'
#
loop_
_entity.id
_entity.type
_entity.pdbx_description
1 polymer ?
#
loop_
_entity_poly.entity_id
_entity_poly.type
_entity_poly.pdbx_seq_one_letter_code
_entity_poly.pdbx_strand_id
1 'polypeptide(L)' 'MVVEMVSGLGIGFGIGLGLDALFGTMPIFMVLFTMLGFAAGVKVMLRSAKEMNEDRAAEQAETLSVADEEDDRRD' A
#
# COMPACT_ATOMS: atom_id res chain seq x y z
N MET A 1 2.34 0.39 6.70
CA MET A 1 1.14 -0.27 6.14
C MET A 1 -0.16 0.10 6.86
N VAL A 2 -0.21 0.19 8.20
CA VAL A 2 -1.45 0.54 8.93
C VAL A 2 -1.87 1.99 8.71
N VAL A 3 -0.91 2.92 8.69
CA VAL A 3 -1.19 4.36 8.53
C VAL A 3 -1.81 4.64 7.18
N GLU A 4 -1.44 3.89 6.14
CA GLU A 4 -1.94 3.98 4.78
C GLU A 4 -3.40 3.56 4.67
N MET A 5 -3.79 2.46 5.35
CA MET A 5 -5.20 2.07 5.46
C MET A 5 -6.02 3.08 6.25
N VAL A 6 -5.50 3.50 7.41
CA VAL A 6 -6.22 4.38 8.33
C VAL A 6 -6.35 5.79 7.74
N SER A 7 -5.33 6.29 7.06
CA SER A 7 -5.37 7.59 6.37
C SER A 7 -6.32 7.55 5.17
N GLY A 8 -6.26 6.50 4.33
CA GLY A 8 -7.18 6.36 3.19
C GLY A 8 -8.64 6.32 3.64
N LEU A 9 -8.94 5.50 4.65
CA LEU A 9 -10.30 5.38 5.17
C LEU A 9 -10.74 6.64 5.95
N GLY A 10 -9.86 7.19 6.78
CA GLY A 10 -10.13 8.38 7.58
C GLY A 10 -10.37 9.64 6.73
N ILE A 11 -9.58 9.84 5.68
CA ILE A 11 -9.75 10.95 4.73
C ILE A 11 -11.03 10.75 3.91
N GLY A 12 -11.25 9.53 3.38
CA GLY A 12 -12.47 9.23 2.60
C GLY A 12 -13.75 9.43 3.41
N PHE A 13 -13.76 8.96 4.65
CA PHE A 13 -14.88 9.13 5.58
C PHE A 13 -15.04 10.59 6.02
N GLY A 14 -13.96 11.30 6.35
CA GLY A 14 -14.00 12.70 6.76
C GLY A 14 -14.52 13.62 5.66
N ILE A 15 -14.06 13.44 4.42
CA ILE A 15 -14.56 14.18 3.25
C ILE A 15 -16.02 13.80 2.97
N GLY A 16 -16.34 12.51 2.98
CA GLY A 16 -17.68 12.02 2.72
C GLY A 16 -18.72 12.55 3.71
N LEU A 17 -18.40 12.55 5.02
CA LEU A 17 -19.23 13.15 6.06
C LEU A 17 -19.38 14.66 5.88
N GLY A 18 -18.31 15.37 5.54
CA GLY A 18 -18.35 16.82 5.33
C GLY A 18 -19.23 17.20 4.15
N LEU A 19 -19.14 16.46 3.05
CA LEU A 19 -19.96 16.68 1.86
C LEU A 19 -21.42 16.32 2.10
N ASP A 20 -21.72 15.17 2.70
CA ASP A 20 -23.10 14.80 3.02
C ASP A 20 -23.75 15.81 4.00
N ALA A 21 -22.98 16.34 4.96
CA ALA A 21 -23.46 17.38 5.87
C ALA A 21 -23.72 18.74 5.19
N LEU A 22 -22.91 19.10 4.18
CA LEU A 22 -23.06 20.37 3.46
C LEU A 22 -24.20 20.33 2.43
N PHE A 23 -24.34 19.22 1.71
CA PHE A 23 -25.34 19.05 0.64
C PHE A 23 -26.66 18.45 1.13
N GLY A 24 -26.74 18.02 2.40
CA GLY A 24 -27.92 17.37 2.95
C GLY A 24 -28.26 16.05 2.27
N THR A 25 -27.30 15.46 1.55
CA THR A 25 -27.47 14.19 0.89
C THR A 25 -27.42 13.08 1.94
N MET A 26 -28.47 12.26 1.98
CA MET A 26 -28.40 10.93 2.62
C MET A 26 -27.22 10.14 2.00
N PRO A 27 -26.60 9.19 2.72
CA PRO A 27 -25.14 9.04 2.88
C PRO A 27 -24.39 8.56 1.61
N ILE A 28 -24.59 9.25 0.50
CA ILE A 28 -24.13 8.87 -0.83
C ILE A 28 -22.66 9.26 -0.99
N PHE A 29 -22.29 10.48 -0.59
CA PHE A 29 -20.89 10.90 -0.69
C PHE A 29 -20.03 10.17 0.33
N MET A 30 -20.53 9.89 1.52
CA MET A 30 -19.85 9.05 2.50
C MET A 30 -19.48 7.69 1.91
N VAL A 31 -20.45 6.95 1.35
CA VAL A 31 -20.17 5.63 0.76
C VAL A 31 -19.19 5.73 -0.41
N LEU A 32 -19.39 6.69 -1.33
CA LEU A 32 -18.52 6.88 -2.48
C LEU A 32 -17.07 7.22 -2.08
N PHE A 33 -16.88 8.20 -1.21
CA PHE A 33 -15.55 8.63 -0.80
C PHE A 33 -14.87 7.63 0.15
N THR A 34 -15.62 6.91 0.97
CA THR A 34 -15.09 5.80 1.77
C THR A 34 -14.59 4.67 0.87
N MET A 35 -15.34 4.28 -0.17
CA MET A 35 -14.89 3.28 -1.14
C MET A 35 -13.65 3.75 -1.91
N LEU A 36 -13.62 5.02 -2.34
CA LEU A 36 -12.45 5.59 -3.01
C LEU A 36 -11.22 5.65 -2.09
N GLY A 37 -11.41 6.07 -0.83
CA GLY A 37 -10.36 6.12 0.18
C GLY A 37 -9.82 4.75 0.56
N PHE A 38 -10.71 3.75 0.64
CA PHE A 38 -10.34 2.35 0.82
C PHE A 38 -9.51 1.83 -0.37
N ALA A 39 -9.96 2.07 -1.60
CA ALA A 39 -9.23 1.67 -2.80
C ALA A 39 -7.83 2.34 -2.88
N ALA A 40 -7.73 3.62 -2.52
CA ALA A 40 -6.47 4.34 -2.44
C ALA A 40 -5.53 3.72 -1.39
N GLY A 41 -6.05 3.42 -0.19
CA GLY A 41 -5.31 2.72 0.84
C GLY A 41 -4.76 1.40 0.31
N VAL A 42 -5.64 0.51 -0.18
CA VAL A 42 -5.26 -0.84 -0.67
C VAL A 42 -4.20 -0.74 -1.76
N LYS A 43 -4.30 0.23 -2.69
CA LYS A 43 -3.30 0.45 -3.73
C LYS A 43 -1.91 0.74 -3.15
N VAL A 44 -1.81 1.56 -2.11
CA VAL A 44 -0.53 1.87 -1.45
C VAL A 44 0.03 0.63 -0.77
N MET A 45 -0.81 -0.14 -0.07
CA MET A 45 -0.39 -1.39 0.55
C MET A 45 0.13 -2.41 -0.49
N LEU A 46 -0.58 -2.59 -1.60
CA LEU A 46 -0.17 -3.49 -2.68
C LEU A 46 1.15 -3.04 -3.33
N ARG A 47 1.34 -1.72 -3.48
CA ARG A 47 2.61 -1.17 -3.95
C ARG A 47 3.76 -1.53 -3.00
N SER A 48 3.59 -1.29 -1.71
CA SER A 48 4.62 -1.64 -0.71
C SER A 48 4.89 -3.15 -0.67
N ALA A 49 3.85 -3.98 -0.82
CA ALA A 49 4.03 -5.43 -0.89
C ALA A 49 4.85 -5.86 -2.13
N LYS A 50 4.65 -5.20 -3.28
CA LYS A 50 5.43 -5.47 -4.50
C LYS A 50 6.89 -5.06 -4.33
N GLU A 51 7.14 -3.87 -3.79
CA GLU A 51 8.49 -3.37 -3.51
C GLU A 51 9.23 -4.34 -2.57
N MET A 52 8.59 -4.77 -1.47
CA MET A 52 9.19 -5.75 -0.55
C MET A 52 9.50 -7.11 -1.20
N ASN A 53 8.70 -7.55 -2.18
CA ASN A 53 8.97 -8.81 -2.89
C ASN A 53 10.13 -8.67 -3.87
N GLU A 54 10.25 -7.53 -4.54
CA GLU A 54 11.34 -7.24 -5.48
C GLU A 54 12.67 -7.11 -4.75
N ASP A 55 12.70 -6.36 -3.64
CA ASP A 55 13.90 -6.21 -2.81
C ASP A 55 14.42 -7.56 -2.31
N ARG A 56 13.51 -8.43 -1.82
CA ARG A 56 13.85 -9.79 -1.38
C ARG A 56 14.42 -10.67 -2.49
N ALA A 57 13.89 -10.56 -3.70
CA ALA A 57 14.37 -11.34 -4.84
C ALA A 57 15.77 -10.87 -5.28
N ALA A 58 16.02 -9.56 -5.24
CA ALA A 58 17.33 -8.98 -5.54
C ALA A 58 18.39 -9.39 -4.49
N GLU A 59 18.07 -9.30 -3.19
CA GLU A 59 18.95 -9.73 -2.11
C GLU A 59 19.33 -11.22 -2.21
N GLN A 60 18.37 -12.08 -2.59
CA GLN A 60 18.63 -13.51 -2.79
C GLN A 60 19.55 -13.77 -3.98
N ALA A 61 19.37 -13.06 -5.09
CA ALA A 61 20.23 -13.20 -6.27
C ALA A 61 21.66 -12.73 -5.99
N GLU A 62 21.83 -11.61 -5.26
CA GLU A 62 23.15 -11.14 -4.83
C GLU A 62 23.83 -12.16 -3.91
N THR A 63 23.10 -12.66 -2.90
CA THR A 63 23.62 -13.67 -1.95
C THR A 63 24.09 -14.93 -2.66
N LEU A 64 23.34 -15.40 -3.68
CA LEU A 64 23.72 -16.57 -4.47
C LEU A 64 25.00 -16.32 -5.28
N SER A 65 25.10 -15.15 -5.93
CA SER A 65 26.30 -14.79 -6.71
C SER A 65 27.56 -14.67 -5.85
N VAL A 66 27.45 -14.15 -4.62
CA VAL A 66 28.56 -14.05 -3.67
C VAL A 66 28.97 -15.44 -3.16
N ALA A 67 28.00 -16.34 -2.94
CA ALA A 67 28.30 -17.71 -2.55
C ALA A 67 29.06 -18.47 -3.66
N ASP A 68 28.66 -18.31 -4.92
CA ASP A 68 29.35 -18.89 -6.08
C ASP A 68 30.78 -18.31 -6.23
N GLU A 69 30.97 -17.00 -6.05
CA GLU A 69 32.29 -16.34 -6.10
C GLU A 69 33.24 -16.72 -4.93
N GLU A 70 32.70 -17.12 -3.78
CA GLU A 70 33.51 -17.64 -2.68
C GLU A 70 33.93 -19.09 -2.88
N ASP A 71 33.08 -19.91 -3.51
CA ASP A 71 33.39 -21.32 -3.81
C ASP A 71 34.53 -21.42 -4.84
N ASP A 72 34.43 -20.65 -5.94
CA ASP A 72 35.42 -20.60 -7.02
C ASP A 72 36.78 -20.03 -6.58
N ARG A 73 36.82 -19.30 -5.45
CA ARG A 73 38.05 -18.80 -4.82
C ARG A 73 38.68 -19.76 -3.80
N ARG A 74 37.94 -20.79 -3.37
CA ARG A 74 38.40 -21.77 -2.38
C ARG A 74 39.06 -23.01 -3.01
N ASP A 75 38.84 -23.26 -4.30
CA ASP A 75 39.49 -24.31 -5.11
C ASP A 75 40.82 -23.86 -5.74
#